data_AF-A0A497KX92-F1
#
_entry.id   AF-A0A497KX92-F1
#
_cell.length_a   1.000
_cell.length_b   1.000
_cell.length_c   1.000
_cell.angle_alpha   90.00
_cell.angle_beta   90.00
_cell.angle_gamma   90.00
#
_symmetry.space_group_name_H-M   'P 1'
#
loop_
_entity.id
_entity.type
_entity.pdbx_description
1 polymer ?
#
loop_
_entity_poly.entity_id
_entity_poly.type
_entity_poly.pdbx_seq_one_letter_code
_entity_poly.pdbx_strand_id
1 'polypeptide(L)'
;MLPKAERYASLALSYLENAAEELSKGELEKASEYIWGAAAEAIKCVLAARKGIIVTRHAELRKYARELARETGDPDIFRAFREAESLHSNFYEAVLEKEDLLAHFE
;
A
#
# COMPACT_ATOMS: atom_id res chain seq x y z
N MET A 1 -21.86 -7.96 8.04
CA MET A 1 -20.59 -7.45 7.49
C MET A 1 -20.87 -6.12 6.82
N LEU A 2 -20.02 -5.11 7.00
CA LEU A 2 -20.23 -3.79 6.39
C LEU A 2 -19.88 -3.88 4.89
N PRO A 3 -20.79 -3.55 3.96
CA PRO A 3 -20.53 -3.61 2.50
C PRO A 3 -19.27 -2.85 2.05
N LYS A 4 -18.81 -1.88 2.86
CA LYS A 4 -17.56 -1.16 2.61
C LYS A 4 -16.30 -2.00 2.81
N ALA A 5 -16.27 -2.89 3.80
CA ALA A 5 -15.09 -3.73 4.06
C ALA A 5 -14.86 -4.71 2.89
N GLU A 6 -15.93 -5.33 2.40
CA GLU A 6 -15.88 -6.20 1.22
C GLU A 6 -15.40 -5.43 -0.02
N ARG A 7 -15.90 -4.22 -0.24
CA ARG A 7 -15.43 -3.37 -1.34
C ARG A 7 -13.94 -3.05 -1.24
N TYR A 8 -13.44 -2.73 -0.04
CA TYR A 8 -12.03 -2.46 0.18
C TYR A 8 -11.17 -3.72 -0.06
N ALA A 9 -11.64 -4.89 0.38
CA ALA A 9 -10.97 -6.15 0.10
C ALA A 9 -10.89 -6.43 -1.42
N SER A 10 -12.01 -6.28 -2.15
CA SER A 10 -12.02 -6.44 -3.60
C SER A 10 -11.04 -5.50 -4.31
N LEU A 11 -11.02 -4.22 -3.92
CA LEU A 11 -10.10 -3.24 -4.51
C LEU A 11 -8.64 -3.57 -4.21
N ALA A 12 -8.33 -3.98 -2.96
CA ALA A 12 -6.98 -4.36 -2.60
C ALA A 12 -6.47 -5.52 -3.46
N LEU A 13 -7.31 -6.54 -3.69
CA LEU A 13 -6.96 -7.68 -4.55
C LEU A 13 -6.77 -7.26 -6.01
N SER A 14 -7.69 -6.48 -6.58
CA SER A 14 -7.55 -5.99 -7.96
C SER A 14 -6.31 -5.11 -8.14
N TYR A 15 -5.91 -4.33 -7.13
CA TYR A 15 -4.67 -3.58 -7.19
C TYR A 15 -3.43 -4.49 -7.16
N LEU A 16 -3.44 -5.59 -6.42
CA LEU A 16 -2.33 -6.55 -6.47
C LEU A 16 -2.24 -7.25 -7.84
N GLU A 17 -3.36 -7.57 -8.47
CA GLU A 17 -3.40 -8.11 -9.83
C GLU A 17 -2.80 -7.12 -10.84
N ASN A 18 -3.23 -5.85 -10.77
CA ASN A 18 -2.67 -4.79 -11.61
C ASN A 18 -1.19 -4.56 -11.33
N ALA A 19 -0.75 -4.57 -10.07
CA ALA A 19 0.66 -4.44 -9.73
C ALA A 19 1.50 -5.55 -10.38
N ALA A 20 1.03 -6.80 -10.32
CA ALA A 20 1.70 -7.93 -10.96
C ALA A 20 1.75 -7.78 -12.49
N GLU A 21 0.68 -7.28 -13.11
CA GLU A 21 0.64 -7.00 -14.54
C GLU A 21 1.66 -5.93 -14.94
N GLU A 22 1.71 -4.80 -14.22
CA GLU A 22 2.66 -3.71 -14.51
C GLU A 22 4.12 -4.12 -14.24
N LEU A 23 4.38 -4.92 -13.20
CA LEU A 23 5.69 -5.53 -12.99
C LEU A 23 6.12 -6.40 -14.18
N SER A 24 5.19 -7.18 -14.76
CA SER A 24 5.49 -8.01 -15.92
C SER A 24 5.85 -7.21 -17.18
N LYS A 25 5.39 -5.94 -17.25
CA LYS A 25 5.70 -4.98 -18.31
C LYS A 25 6.98 -4.18 -18.04
N GLY A 26 7.53 -4.26 -16.83
CA GLY A 26 8.66 -3.44 -16.39
C GLY A 26 8.27 -2.02 -15.96
N GLU A 27 6.98 -1.74 -15.81
CA GLU A 27 6.44 -0.42 -15.44
C GLU A 27 6.49 -0.24 -13.91
N LEU A 28 7.70 -0.05 -13.36
CA LEU A 28 7.95 -0.08 -11.91
C LEU A 28 7.24 1.02 -11.14
N GLU A 29 7.18 2.24 -11.69
CA GLU A 29 6.44 3.35 -11.10
C GLU A 29 4.96 2.97 -10.95
N LYS A 30 4.35 2.49 -12.03
CA LYS A 30 2.94 2.11 -12.03
C LYS A 30 2.65 0.94 -11.10
N ALA A 31 3.54 -0.04 -11.06
CA ALA A 31 3.46 -1.14 -10.10
C ALA A 31 3.50 -0.64 -8.64
N SER A 32 4.39 0.33 -8.34
CA SER A 32 4.52 0.90 -6.99
C SER A 32 3.23 1.62 -6.53
N GLU A 33 2.57 2.36 -7.43
CA GLU A 33 1.27 2.99 -7.18
C GLU A 33 0.21 1.96 -6.79
N TYR A 34 0.15 0.84 -7.53
CA TYR A 34 -0.81 -0.22 -7.25
C TYR A 34 -0.50 -0.96 -5.94
N ILE A 35 0.77 -1.22 -5.63
CA ILE A 35 1.18 -1.83 -4.35
C ILE A 35 0.77 -0.95 -3.18
N TRP A 36 1.03 0.36 -3.26
CA TRP A 36 0.61 1.31 -2.25
C TRP A 36 -0.93 1.36 -2.11
N GLY A 37 -1.64 1.43 -3.23
CA GLY A 37 -3.10 1.41 -3.25
C GLY A 37 -3.66 0.15 -2.58
N ALA A 38 -3.09 -1.02 -2.87
CA ALA A 38 -3.48 -2.27 -2.25
C ALA A 38 -3.30 -2.25 -0.73
N ALA A 39 -2.14 -1.78 -0.25
CA ALA A 39 -1.87 -1.66 1.19
C ALA A 39 -2.85 -0.69 1.87
N ALA A 40 -3.15 0.46 1.23
CA ALA A 40 -4.11 1.43 1.73
C ALA A 40 -5.52 0.85 1.88
N GLU A 41 -6.01 0.13 0.86
CA GLU A 41 -7.32 -0.50 0.87
C GLU A 41 -7.38 -1.67 1.86
N ALA A 42 -6.30 -2.44 2.04
CA ALA A 42 -6.22 -3.48 3.06
C ALA A 42 -6.38 -2.91 4.49
N ILE A 43 -5.70 -1.80 4.81
CA ILE A 43 -5.86 -1.12 6.11
C ILE A 43 -7.31 -0.61 6.28
N LYS A 44 -7.90 0.03 5.25
CA LYS A 44 -9.30 0.47 5.28
C LYS A 44 -10.27 -0.69 5.51
N CYS A 45 -10.03 -1.84 4.88
CA CYS A 45 -10.81 -3.05 5.06
C CYS A 45 -10.80 -3.50 6.53
N VAL A 46 -9.62 -3.65 7.13
CA VAL A 46 -9.47 -4.11 8.51
C VAL A 46 -10.13 -3.12 9.49
N LEU A 47 -9.95 -1.82 9.29
CA LEU A 47 -10.58 -0.79 10.12
C LEU A 47 -12.10 -0.80 10.02
N ALA A 48 -12.64 -0.92 8.80
CA ALA A 48 -14.07 -1.01 8.58
C ALA A 48 -14.64 -2.28 9.22
N ALA A 49 -14.00 -3.44 9.03
CA ALA A 49 -14.47 -4.72 9.53
C ALA A 49 -14.39 -4.86 11.06
N ARG A 50 -13.29 -4.42 11.67
CA ARG A 50 -13.03 -4.62 13.11
C ARG A 50 -13.49 -3.47 13.99
N LYS A 51 -13.52 -2.24 13.46
CA LYS A 51 -13.76 -1.02 14.24
C LYS A 51 -14.91 -0.17 13.71
N GLY A 52 -15.48 -0.47 12.55
CA GLY A 52 -16.48 0.37 11.89
C GLY A 52 -15.93 1.74 11.44
N ILE A 53 -14.60 1.91 11.42
CA ILE A 53 -13.94 3.17 11.06
C ILE A 53 -13.79 3.25 9.55
N ILE A 54 -14.22 4.37 8.97
CA ILE A 54 -14.06 4.68 7.54
C ILE A 54 -13.04 5.81 7.41
N VAL A 55 -11.87 5.49 6.84
CA VAL A 55 -10.80 6.47 6.63
C VAL A 55 -11.00 7.16 5.29
N THR A 56 -11.01 8.49 5.29
CA THR A 56 -11.19 9.31 4.08
C THR A 56 -9.92 10.03 3.63
N ARG A 57 -8.86 10.04 4.46
CA ARG A 57 -7.60 10.74 4.18
C ARG A 57 -6.41 9.79 4.27
N HIS A 58 -5.56 9.77 3.24
CA HIS A 58 -4.37 8.90 3.20
C HIS A 58 -3.38 9.18 4.32
N ALA A 59 -3.24 10.45 4.73
CA ALA A 59 -2.36 10.85 5.83
C ALA A 59 -2.66 10.14 7.17
N GLU A 60 -3.87 9.62 7.35
CA GLU A 60 -4.25 8.91 8.58
C GLU A 60 -3.88 7.42 8.54
N LEU A 61 -3.65 6.82 7.35
CA LEU A 61 -3.44 5.38 7.20
C LEU A 61 -2.17 4.91 7.92
N ARG A 62 -1.09 5.71 7.89
CA ARG A 62 0.15 5.40 8.59
C ARG A 62 -0.04 5.28 10.10
N LYS A 63 -0.89 6.12 10.69
CA LYS A 63 -1.25 6.04 12.11
C LYS A 63 -2.00 4.74 12.38
N TYR A 64 -3.01 4.43 11.58
CA TYR A 64 -3.82 3.22 11.78
C TYR A 64 -3.06 1.93 11.54
N ALA A 65 -2.17 1.86 10.55
CA ALA A 65 -1.30 0.70 10.33
C ALA A 65 -0.42 0.42 11.55
N ARG A 66 0.12 1.48 12.18
CA ARG A 66 0.88 1.37 13.43
C ARG A 66 0.03 0.88 14.60
N GLU A 67 -1.19 1.40 14.74
CA GLU A 67 -2.13 0.97 15.78
C GLU A 67 -2.54 -0.49 15.60
N LEU A 68 -2.87 -0.90 14.37
CA LEU A 68 -3.21 -2.28 14.05
C LEU A 68 -2.07 -3.25 14.34
N ALA A 69 -0.83 -2.89 14.00
CA ALA A 69 0.34 -3.70 14.33
C ALA A 69 0.50 -3.91 15.85
N ARG A 70 0.27 -2.85 16.64
CA ARG A 70 0.32 -2.94 18.12
C ARG A 70 -0.81 -3.80 18.68
N GLU A 71 -2.02 -3.63 18.16
CA GLU A 71 -3.21 -4.35 18.65
C GLU A 71 -3.22 -5.82 18.30
N THR A 72 -2.65 -6.20 17.16
CA THR A 72 -2.52 -7.59 16.73
C THR A 72 -1.28 -8.27 17.30
N GLY A 73 -0.31 -7.50 17.79
CA GLY A 73 1.01 -8.00 18.15
C GLY A 73 1.87 -8.36 16.94
N ASP A 74 1.44 -7.98 15.73
CA ASP A 74 2.13 -8.29 14.49
C ASP A 74 2.82 -7.03 13.93
N PRO A 75 4.15 -6.90 14.08
CA PRO A 75 4.90 -5.76 13.57
C PRO A 75 4.95 -5.71 12.02
N ASP A 76 4.70 -6.83 11.34
CA ASP A 76 4.84 -6.93 9.89
C ASP A 76 3.75 -6.13 9.17
N ILE A 77 2.58 -5.94 9.79
CA ILE A 77 1.53 -5.03 9.28
C ILE A 77 2.07 -3.63 9.04
N PHE A 78 2.77 -3.06 10.01
CA PHE A 78 3.31 -1.70 9.88
C PHE A 78 4.55 -1.68 8.98
N ARG A 79 5.37 -2.74 8.98
CA ARG A 79 6.53 -2.85 8.09
C ARG A 79 6.10 -2.87 6.62
N ALA A 80 5.18 -3.76 6.26
CA ALA A 80 4.66 -3.87 4.89
C ALA A 80 4.00 -2.58 4.42
N PHE A 81 3.19 -1.93 5.27
CA PHE A 81 2.61 -0.61 4.94
C PHE A 81 3.69 0.43 4.65
N ARG A 82 4.75 0.49 5.46
CA ARG A 82 5.84 1.44 5.28
C ARG A 82 6.65 1.18 4.01
N GLU A 83 6.88 -0.07 3.66
CA GLU A 83 7.58 -0.45 2.44
C GLU A 83 6.77 -0.04 1.21
N ALA A 84 5.45 -0.33 1.20
CA ALA A 84 4.55 0.11 0.14
C ALA A 84 4.49 1.64 0.01
N GLU A 85 4.44 2.38 1.13
CA GLU A 85 4.51 3.85 1.17
C GLU A 85 5.84 4.37 0.63
N SER A 86 6.96 3.75 0.99
CA SER A 86 8.27 4.14 0.47
C SER A 86 8.40 3.89 -1.03
N LEU A 87 7.87 2.78 -1.56
CA LEU A 87 7.90 2.51 -2.99
C LEU A 87 7.17 3.61 -3.77
N HIS A 88 5.95 3.96 -3.35
CA HIS A 88 5.18 5.03 -3.96
C HIS A 88 5.84 6.41 -3.82
N SER A 89 6.32 6.77 -2.62
CA SER A 89 7.01 8.06 -2.42
C SER A 89 8.32 8.14 -3.20
N ASN A 90 9.09 7.05 -3.26
CA ASN A 90 10.35 7.03 -3.98
C ASN A 90 10.14 7.28 -5.47
N PHE A 91 9.10 6.74 -6.11
CA PHE A 91 8.81 7.04 -7.52
C PHE A 91 8.18 8.42 -7.72
N TYR A 92 7.38 8.90 -6.78
CA TYR A 92 6.79 10.24 -6.87
C TYR A 92 7.82 11.36 -6.68
N GLU A 93 8.80 11.16 -5.79
CA GLU A 93 9.92 12.07 -5.57
C GLU A 93 11.07 11.82 -6.56
N ALA A 94 11.19 10.59 -7.07
CA ALA A 94 12.00 10.25 -8.23
C ALA A 94 11.33 10.67 -9.54
N VAL A 95 11.34 11.96 -9.80
CA VAL A 95 11.87 12.39 -11.11
C VAL A 95 13.38 12.07 -11.10
N LEU A 96 13.73 10.79 -10.99
CA LEU A 96 15.10 10.32 -11.18
C LEU A 96 15.25 10.25 -12.70
N GLU A 97 16.09 11.13 -13.24
CA GLU A 97 16.54 10.96 -14.60
C GLU A 97 17.13 9.54 -14.74
N LYS A 98 17.02 8.99 -15.95
CA LYS A 98 17.28 7.60 -16.31
C LYS A 98 18.65 7.08 -15.85
N GLU A 99 19.55 7.99 -15.48
CA GLU A 99 20.91 7.80 -15.01
C GLU A 99 21.05 7.24 -13.57
N ASP A 100 20.05 7.36 -12.69
CA ASP A 100 20.20 6.93 -11.27
C ASP A 100 19.88 5.44 -11.00
N LEU A 101 19.40 4.70 -12.00
CA LEU A 101 19.04 3.28 -11.87
C LEU A 101 20.24 2.32 -11.74
N LEU A 102 21.49 2.79 -11.94
CA LEU A 102 22.69 1.94 -11.92
C LEU A 102 23.50 1.99 -10.61
N ALA A 103 23.10 2.76 -9.61
CA ALA A 103 23.97 3.02 -8.45
C ALA A 103 23.77 2.10 -7.22
N HIS A 104 22.86 1.12 -7.24
CA HIS A 104 22.54 0.35 -6.02
C HIS A 104 22.57 -1.18 -6.13
N PHE A 105 23.40 -1.72 -7.03
CA PHE A 105 23.85 -3.11 -6.93
C PHE A 105 25.38 -3.21 -7.00
N GLU A 106 26.03 -2.92 -5.87
CA GLU A 106 27.29 -3.55 -5.43
C GLU A 106 27.13 -4.05 -3.99
#